data_AF-A0A7W5FHR0-F1
#
_entry.id   AF-A0A7W5FHR0-F1
#
_cell.length_a   1.000
_cell.length_b   1.000
_cell.length_c   1.000
_cell.angle_alpha   90.00
_cell.angle_beta   90.00
_cell.angle_gamma   90.00
#
_symmetry.space_group_name_H-M   'P 1'
#
loop_
_entity.id
_entity.type
_entity.pdbx_description
1 polymer ?
#
loop_
_entity_poly.entity_id
_entity_poly.type
_entity_poly.pdbx_seq_one_letter_code
_entity_poly.pdbx_strand_id
1 'polypeptide(L)'
;MSDAKRRSHCITNDAPPRLHVNKALFEDALKAKGATTGDAQAQLLGTTRRNVDHYLAGRIEPKLTTARRIAARLGRDIDDLWPAA
;
A
#
# COMPACT_ATOMS: atom_id res chain seq x y z
N MET A 1 1.38 38.19 6.12
CA MET A 1 2.39 37.11 6.03
C MET A 1 1.63 35.80 6.19
N SER A 2 1.51 35.03 5.11
CA SER A 2 0.64 33.85 5.00
C SER A 2 1.36 32.60 5.48
N ASP A 3 0.80 31.86 6.43
CA ASP A 3 1.27 30.49 6.71
C ASP A 3 0.18 29.50 6.31
N ALA A 4 0.47 28.80 5.22
CA ALA A 4 -0.40 27.83 4.59
C ALA A 4 -0.50 26.60 5.49
N LYS A 5 -1.60 26.52 6.24
CA LYS A 5 -2.00 25.33 7.00
C LYS A 5 -2.17 24.15 6.03
N ARG A 6 -1.10 23.36 5.89
CA ARG A 6 -1.02 22.18 5.02
C ARG A 6 -2.21 21.27 5.28
N ARG A 7 -2.91 20.93 4.19
CA ARG A 7 -4.13 20.12 4.13
C ARG A 7 -3.92 18.78 4.86
N SER A 8 -4.54 18.66 6.02
CA SER A 8 -4.59 17.42 6.79
C SER A 8 -5.84 16.64 6.38
N HIS A 9 -5.62 15.39 5.96
CA HIS A 9 -6.56 14.27 6.02
C HIS A 9 -7.75 14.29 5.06
N CYS A 10 -7.46 13.99 3.79
CA CYS A 10 -8.44 13.27 2.97
C CYS A 10 -8.40 11.79 3.39
N ILE A 11 -9.16 11.41 4.41
CA ILE A 11 -9.60 10.03 4.63
C ILE A 11 -10.99 9.98 3.99
N THR A 12 -11.10 9.37 2.81
CA THR A 12 -12.39 9.12 2.18
C THR A 12 -12.99 7.90 2.88
N ASN A 13 -13.84 8.13 3.88
CA ASN A 13 -14.63 7.10 4.54
C ASN A 13 -15.89 6.86 3.69
N ASP A 14 -15.84 5.94 2.74
CA ASP A 14 -17.06 5.43 2.07
C ASP A 14 -17.13 3.90 2.00
N ALA A 15 -16.19 3.19 2.62
CA ALA A 15 -16.29 1.75 2.84
C ALA A 15 -15.63 1.39 4.18
N PRO A 16 -16.15 0.42 4.95
CA PRO A 16 -15.42 -0.12 6.09
C PRO A 16 -14.02 -0.54 5.63
N PRO A 17 -12.94 -0.20 6.37
CA PRO A 17 -11.58 -0.50 5.93
C PRO A 17 -11.49 -1.99 5.65
N ARG A 18 -11.20 -2.33 4.39
CA ARG A 18 -11.02 -3.69 3.92
C ARG A 18 -9.62 -4.11 4.38
N LEU A 19 -9.48 -4.44 5.66
CA LEU A 19 -8.19 -4.80 6.27
C LEU A 19 -7.65 -6.17 5.81
N HIS A 20 -8.17 -6.73 4.71
CA HIS A 20 -7.73 -8.01 4.15
C HIS A 20 -6.70 -7.76 3.06
N VAL A 21 -5.43 -7.66 3.45
CA VAL A 21 -4.33 -7.81 2.50
C VAL A 21 -4.09 -9.30 2.23
N ASN A 22 -3.90 -9.69 0.97
CA ASN A 22 -3.35 -11.00 0.67
C ASN A 22 -1.83 -10.97 0.85
N LYS A 23 -1.38 -11.16 2.09
CA LYS A 23 0.04 -11.07 2.46
C LYS A 23 0.93 -12.00 1.64
N ALA A 24 0.48 -13.23 1.40
CA ALA A 24 1.26 -14.22 0.63
C ALA A 24 1.52 -13.72 -0.80
N LEU A 25 0.47 -13.29 -1.51
CA LEU A 25 0.62 -12.74 -2.86
C LEU A 25 1.45 -11.46 -2.90
N PHE A 26 1.31 -10.60 -1.88
CA PHE A 26 2.10 -9.39 -1.77
C PHE A 26 3.60 -9.72 -1.63
N GLU A 27 3.96 -10.57 -0.67
CA GLU A 27 5.36 -10.98 -0.43
C GLU A 27 5.96 -11.68 -1.65
N ASP A 28 5.20 -12.55 -2.31
CA ASP A 28 5.66 -13.25 -3.52
C ASP A 28 5.87 -12.27 -4.67
N ALA A 29 5.01 -11.26 -4.83
CA ALA A 29 5.20 -10.22 -5.83
C ALA A 29 6.43 -9.35 -5.55
N LEU A 30 6.72 -9.05 -4.27
CA LEU A 30 7.93 -8.33 -3.87
C LEU A 30 9.19 -9.16 -4.18
N LYS A 31 9.19 -10.46 -3.85
CA LYS A 31 10.29 -11.38 -4.18
C LYS A 31 10.50 -11.50 -5.70
N ALA A 32 9.42 -11.59 -6.49
CA ALA A 32 9.50 -11.64 -7.95
C ALA A 32 10.12 -10.38 -8.57
N LYS A 33 10.06 -9.24 -7.88
CA LYS A 33 10.73 -7.99 -8.27
C LYS A 33 12.13 -7.83 -7.67
N GLY A 34 12.64 -8.83 -6.94
CA GLY A 34 13.93 -8.79 -6.24
C GLY A 34 13.94 -7.91 -4.99
N ALA A 35 12.78 -7.43 -4.52
CA ALA A 35 12.66 -6.57 -3.35
C ALA A 35 12.52 -7.41 -2.06
N THR A 36 13.62 -8.02 -1.62
CA THR A 36 13.65 -8.92 -0.45
C THR A 36 13.94 -8.23 0.89
N THR A 37 14.40 -6.98 0.87
CA THR A 37 14.66 -6.18 2.08
C THR A 37 13.60 -5.10 2.26
N GLY A 38 13.33 -4.69 3.51
CA GLY A 38 12.33 -3.64 3.78
C GLY A 38 12.61 -2.32 3.06
N ASP A 39 13.89 -1.96 2.87
CA ASP A 39 14.27 -0.73 2.16
C ASP A 39 14.08 -0.88 0.65
N ALA A 40 14.41 -2.05 0.07
CA ALA A 40 14.15 -2.33 -1.35
C ALA A 40 12.65 -2.34 -1.65
N GLN A 41 11.83 -2.89 -0.75
CA GLN A 41 10.37 -2.87 -0.86
C GLN A 41 9.83 -1.44 -0.81
N ALA A 42 10.29 -0.64 0.14
CA ALA A 42 9.92 0.77 0.26
C ALA A 42 10.26 1.57 -1.01
N GLN A 43 11.47 1.37 -1.55
CA GLN A 43 11.92 2.00 -2.78
C GLN A 43 11.09 1.57 -3.98
N LEU A 44 10.87 0.26 -4.17
CA LEU A 44 10.04 -0.29 -5.25
C LEU A 44 8.64 0.32 -5.22
N LEU A 45 8.02 0.40 -4.04
CA LEU A 45 6.66 0.87 -3.86
C LEU A 45 6.54 2.40 -3.81
N GLY A 46 7.66 3.12 -3.73
CA GLY A 46 7.68 4.58 -3.59
C GLY A 46 7.00 5.04 -2.31
N THR A 47 7.23 4.34 -1.20
CA THR A 47 6.66 4.66 0.13
C THR A 47 7.72 4.45 1.22
N THR A 48 7.33 4.58 2.49
CA THR A 48 8.24 4.33 3.62
C THR A 48 8.19 2.87 4.04
N ARG A 49 9.30 2.33 4.58
CA ARG A 49 9.35 0.98 5.16
C ARG A 49 8.23 0.73 6.16
N ARG A 50 7.98 1.69 7.05
CA ARG A 50 6.88 1.65 8.03
C ARG A 50 5.53 1.40 7.36
N ASN A 51 5.23 2.05 6.24
CA ASN A 51 3.97 1.83 5.53
C ASN A 51 3.90 0.44 4.90
N VAL A 52 5.00 -0.06 4.32
CA VAL A 52 5.07 -1.43 3.79
C VAL A 52 4.76 -2.44 4.88
N ASP A 53 5.39 -2.31 6.06
CA ASP A 53 5.14 -3.19 7.20
C ASP A 53 3.68 -3.13 7.66
N HIS A 54 3.08 -1.93 7.70
CA HIS A 54 1.67 -1.79 8.06
C HIS A 54 0.72 -2.37 7.00
N TYR A 55 1.04 -2.27 5.70
CA TYR A 55 0.26 -2.91 4.64
C TYR A 55 0.33 -4.43 4.77
N LEU A 56 1.53 -5.01 4.90
CA LEU A 56 1.72 -6.46 5.05
C LEU A 56 1.09 -7.02 6.33
N ALA A 57 1.07 -6.23 7.40
CA ALA A 57 0.41 -6.59 8.65
C ALA A 57 -1.11 -6.35 8.64
N GLY A 58 -1.68 -5.83 7.55
CA GLY A 58 -3.11 -5.47 7.48
C GLY A 58 -3.52 -4.40 8.49
N ARG A 59 -2.58 -3.57 8.96
CA ARG A 59 -2.83 -2.53 9.98
C ARG A 59 -3.39 -1.24 9.36
N ILE A 60 -3.01 -0.97 8.11
CA ILE A 60 -3.50 0.17 7.34
C ILE A 60 -3.82 -0.30 5.92
N GLU A 61 -4.83 0.32 5.32
CA GLU A 61 -5.13 0.14 3.90
C GLU A 61 -4.63 1.38 3.13
N PRO A 62 -3.90 1.20 2.01
CA PRO A 62 -3.58 2.33 1.15
C PRO A 62 -4.86 2.88 0.52
N LYS A 63 -4.92 4.20 0.30
CA LYS A 63 -5.98 4.78 -0.54
C LYS A 63 -6.03 4.06 -1.89
N LEU A 64 -7.22 3.97 -2.49
CA LEU A 64 -7.43 3.30 -3.78
C LEU A 64 -6.40 3.69 -4.86
N THR A 65 -6.05 4.97 -4.97
CA THR A 65 -5.04 5.44 -5.92
C THR A 65 -3.62 4.92 -5.60
N THR A 66 -3.27 4.83 -4.32
CA THR A 66 -2.02 4.25 -3.85
C THR A 66 -2.01 2.74 -4.04
N ALA A 67 -3.11 2.06 -3.71
CA ALA A 67 -3.29 0.61 -3.91
C ALA A 67 -3.09 0.23 -5.38
N ARG A 68 -3.74 0.95 -6.30
CA ARG A 68 -3.57 0.78 -7.77
C ARG A 68 -2.12 0.97 -8.20
N ARG A 69 -1.42 1.98 -7.68
CA ARG A 69 0.00 2.23 -8.00
C ARG A 69 0.91 1.11 -7.47
N ILE A 70 0.62 0.58 -6.28
CA ILE A 70 1.36 -0.55 -5.71
C ILE A 70 1.12 -1.80 -6.56
N ALA A 71 -0.13 -2.13 -6.85
CA ALA A 71 -0.50 -3.28 -7.68
C ALA A 71 0.17 -3.21 -9.06
N ALA A 72 0.14 -2.05 -9.73
CA ALA A 72 0.82 -1.84 -11.01
C ALA A 72 2.34 -2.07 -10.94
N ARG A 73 3.02 -1.61 -9.88
CA ARG A 73 4.46 -1.82 -9.68
C ARG A 73 4.80 -3.30 -9.44
N LEU A 74 3.92 -3.99 -8.72
CA LEU A 74 4.02 -5.41 -8.44
C LEU A 74 3.61 -6.28 -9.64
N GLY A 75 2.96 -5.69 -10.65
CA GLY A 75 2.41 -6.44 -11.80
C GLY A 75 1.28 -7.37 -11.39
N ARG A 76 0.43 -6.93 -10.45
CA ARG A 76 -0.69 -7.69 -9.89
C ARG A 76 -1.99 -6.93 -10.05
N ASP A 77 -3.11 -7.65 -9.97
CA ASP A 77 -4.41 -7.01 -9.82
C ASP A 77 -4.51 -6.40 -8.41
N ILE A 78 -5.26 -5.30 -8.29
CA ILE A 78 -5.57 -4.72 -7.00
C ILE A 78 -6.44 -5.67 -6.17
N ASP A 79 -7.38 -6.38 -6.81
CA ASP A 79 -8.30 -7.29 -6.13
C ASP A 79 -7.59 -8.57 -5.66
N ASP A 80 -6.45 -8.92 -6.26
CA ASP A 80 -5.58 -10.00 -5.76
C ASP A 80 -4.92 -9.62 -4.43
N LEU A 81 -4.46 -8.36 -4.32
CA LEU A 81 -3.69 -7.85 -3.18
C LEU A 81 -4.59 -7.35 -2.05
N TRP A 82 -5.71 -6.73 -2.39
CA TRP A 82 -6.73 -6.19 -1.49
C TRP A 82 -8.11 -6.59 -1.99
N PRO A 83 -8.50 -7.87 -1.81
CA PRO A 83 -9.80 -8.37 -2.26
C PRO A 83 -10.95 -7.53 -1.70
N ALA A 84 -11.94 -7.29 -2.57
CA ALA A 84 -13.22 -6.76 -2.13
C ALA A 84 -13.85 -7.74 -1.14
N ALA A 85 -14.16 -7.25 0.06
CA ALA A 85 -14.99 -7.97 1.03
C ALA A 85 -16.44 -8.05 0.54
#